data_AF-A0A629KD84-F1
#
_entry.id   AF-A0A629KD84-F1
#
_cell.length_a   1.000
_cell.length_b   1.000
_cell.length_c   1.000
_cell.angle_alpha   90.00
_cell.angle_beta   90.00
_cell.angle_gamma   90.00
#
_symmetry.space_group_name_H-M   'P 1'
#
loop_
_entity.id
_entity.type
_entity.pdbx_description
1 polymer ?
#
loop_
_entity_poly.entity_id
_entity_poly.type
_entity_poly.pdbx_seq_one_letter_code
_entity_poly.pdbx_strand_id
1 'polypeptide(L)'
;MNNIEKMIDVGKLVYGDNWQSPLSRDIDVDSRTIRYALKGEREINHLSSRLTEALEQKIEKIKSAIDIINRDKMSGDDVDADIISDIVDRYEYHDEQYKKAAFDEMNNAVYADTWLSDLDSIARKWSKINKN
;
A
#
# COMPACT_ATOMS: atom_id res chain seq x y z
N MET A 1 21.66 0.46 26.43
CA MET A 1 21.13 -0.25 25.25
C MET A 1 22.28 -0.80 24.41
N ASN A 2 22.47 -2.12 24.40
CA ASN A 2 23.47 -2.84 23.60
C ASN A 2 22.96 -3.19 22.19
N ASN A 3 23.81 -3.76 21.34
CA ASN A 3 23.45 -4.10 19.96
C ASN A 3 22.34 -5.16 19.86
N ILE A 4 22.29 -6.13 20.77
CA ILE A 4 21.23 -7.15 20.81
C ILE A 4 19.89 -6.51 21.17
N GLU A 5 19.86 -5.68 22.20
CA GLU A 5 18.67 -4.92 22.63
C GLU A 5 18.17 -4.04 21.48
N LYS A 6 19.06 -3.28 20.81
CA LYS A 6 18.70 -2.48 19.62
C LYS A 6 18.06 -3.33 18.52
N MET A 7 18.67 -4.47 18.20
CA MET A 7 18.16 -5.36 17.15
C MET A 7 16.76 -5.89 17.49
N ILE A 8 16.54 -6.29 18.75
CA ILE A 8 15.25 -6.79 19.24
C ILE A 8 14.20 -5.68 19.17
N ASP A 9 14.51 -4.51 19.70
CA ASP A 9 13.56 -3.39 19.80
C ASP A 9 13.16 -2.90 18.41
N VAL A 10 14.13 -2.68 17.52
CA VAL A 10 13.87 -2.29 16.13
C VAL A 10 13.10 -3.38 15.39
N GLY A 11 13.52 -4.64 15.53
CA GLY A 11 12.85 -5.76 14.87
C GLY A 11 11.39 -5.84 15.26
N LYS A 12 11.09 -5.87 16.55
CA LYS A 12 9.71 -5.94 17.06
C LYS A 12 8.87 -4.74 16.63
N LEU A 13 9.44 -3.53 16.69
CA LEU A 13 8.74 -2.31 16.31
C LEU A 13 8.29 -2.34 14.83
N VAL A 14 9.14 -2.85 13.95
CA VAL A 14 8.92 -2.76 12.50
C VAL A 14 8.19 -3.98 11.93
N TYR A 15 8.39 -5.16 12.52
CA TYR A 15 7.90 -6.43 11.97
C TYR A 15 7.05 -7.26 12.94
N GLY A 16 6.84 -6.80 14.17
CA GLY A 16 6.10 -7.53 15.20
C GLY A 16 6.83 -8.76 15.72
N ASP A 17 6.08 -9.74 16.22
CA ASP A 17 6.65 -10.91 16.92
C ASP A 17 7.52 -11.80 16.02
N ASN A 18 7.26 -11.81 14.71
CA ASN A 18 7.98 -12.62 13.72
C ASN A 18 9.15 -11.86 13.07
N TRP A 19 9.80 -10.94 13.78
CA TRP A 19 10.75 -9.99 13.21
C TRP A 19 12.08 -10.56 12.72
N GLN A 20 12.54 -11.70 13.24
CA GLN A 20 13.91 -12.18 12.98
C GLN A 20 14.15 -12.44 11.48
N SER A 21 13.21 -13.12 10.82
CA SER A 21 13.32 -13.44 9.38
C SER A 21 13.23 -12.23 8.46
N PRO A 22 12.23 -11.31 8.57
CA PRO A 22 12.22 -10.11 7.76
C PRO A 22 13.39 -9.17 8.06
N LEU A 23 13.78 -8.98 9.33
CA LEU A 23 14.93 -8.16 9.65
C LEU A 23 16.21 -8.73 9.05
N SER A 24 16.43 -10.06 9.12
CA SER A 24 17.62 -10.70 8.53
C SER A 24 17.76 -10.42 7.03
N ARG A 25 16.64 -10.44 6.30
CA ARG A 25 16.61 -10.13 4.87
C ARG A 25 16.93 -8.65 4.61
N ASP A 26 16.32 -7.76 5.40
CA ASP A 26 16.44 -6.33 5.18
C ASP A 26 17.82 -5.78 5.56
N ILE A 27 18.50 -6.36 6.57
CA ILE A 27 19.88 -6.00 6.92
C ILE A 27 20.96 -6.85 6.22
N ASP A 28 20.56 -7.68 5.25
CA ASP A 28 21.41 -8.57 4.46
C ASP A 28 22.33 -9.47 5.29
N VAL A 29 21.71 -10.30 6.14
CA VAL A 29 22.38 -11.36 6.91
C VAL A 29 21.56 -12.65 6.90
N ASP A 30 22.23 -13.78 7.07
CA ASP A 30 21.52 -15.06 7.23
C ASP A 30 20.71 -15.08 8.55
N SER A 31 19.52 -15.70 8.54
CA SER A 31 18.68 -15.80 9.74
C SER A 31 19.38 -16.57 10.89
N ARG A 32 20.33 -17.47 10.58
CA ARG A 32 21.20 -18.11 11.58
C ARG A 32 22.11 -17.11 12.28
N THR A 33 22.57 -16.07 11.59
CA THR A 33 23.38 -14.99 12.18
C THR A 33 22.58 -14.22 13.22
N ILE A 34 21.30 -13.90 12.95
CA ILE A 34 20.40 -13.30 13.95
C ILE A 34 20.28 -14.21 15.18
N ARG A 35 20.00 -15.51 14.97
CA ARG A 35 19.85 -16.48 16.08
C ARG A 35 21.12 -16.60 16.92
N TYR A 36 22.30 -16.59 16.32
CA TYR A 36 23.55 -16.64 17.04
C TYR A 36 23.88 -15.33 17.76
N ALA A 37 23.54 -14.19 17.16
CA ALA A 37 23.67 -12.90 17.84
C ALA A 37 22.78 -12.82 19.09
N LEU A 38 21.55 -13.33 19.02
CA LEU A 38 20.65 -13.40 20.19
C LEU A 38 21.19 -14.28 21.33
N LYS A 39 22.03 -15.28 21.02
CA LYS A 39 22.70 -16.13 22.01
C LYS A 39 24.03 -15.55 22.50
N GLY A 40 24.48 -14.41 21.97
CA GLY A 40 25.80 -13.85 22.23
C GLY A 40 26.95 -14.64 21.58
N GLU A 41 26.66 -15.55 20.66
CA GLU A 41 27.67 -16.41 20.00
C GLU A 41 28.32 -15.71 18.80
N ARG A 42 27.71 -14.64 18.28
CA ARG A 42 28.23 -13.84 17.15
C ARG A 42 27.86 -12.38 17.30
N GLU A 43 28.73 -11.51 16.81
CA GLU A 43 28.40 -10.10 16.62
C GLU A 43 28.00 -9.84 15.17
N ILE A 44 27.04 -8.92 14.97
CA ILE A 44 26.70 -8.39 13.66
C ILE A 44 27.49 -7.10 13.47
N ASN A 45 28.48 -7.16 12.58
CA ASN A 45 29.32 -6.02 12.27
C ASN A 45 28.49 -4.87 11.72
N HIS A 46 28.76 -3.65 12.21
CA HIS A 46 28.07 -2.43 11.80
C HIS A 46 26.53 -2.50 11.92
N LEU A 47 26.02 -3.22 12.93
CA LEU A 47 24.58 -3.41 13.11
C LEU A 47 23.78 -2.10 13.03
N SER A 48 24.25 -1.02 13.68
CA SER A 48 23.50 0.24 13.70
C SER A 48 23.36 0.84 12.30
N SER A 49 24.41 0.84 11.47
CA SER A 49 24.31 1.37 10.10
C SER A 49 23.47 0.46 9.22
N ARG A 50 23.63 -0.86 9.33
CA ARG A 50 22.80 -1.85 8.61
C ARG A 50 21.31 -1.70 8.93
N LEU A 51 20.96 -1.50 10.20
CA LEU A 51 19.58 -1.24 10.61
C LEU A 51 19.06 0.06 9.99
N THR A 52 19.82 1.15 10.07
CA THR A 52 19.42 2.44 9.50
C THR A 52 19.21 2.35 7.99
N GLU A 53 20.19 1.82 7.24
CA GLU A 53 20.12 1.68 5.78
C GLU A 53 18.91 0.82 5.36
N ALA A 54 18.68 -0.30 6.05
CA ALA A 54 17.54 -1.18 5.79
C ALA A 54 16.19 -0.46 5.99
N LEU A 55 16.08 0.35 7.06
CA LEU A 55 14.86 1.10 7.34
C LEU A 55 14.65 2.27 6.38
N GLU A 56 15.72 2.97 5.99
CA GLU A 56 15.66 4.03 4.99
C GLU A 56 15.16 3.49 3.65
N GLN A 57 15.74 2.38 3.16
CA GLN A 57 15.27 1.72 1.94
C GLN A 57 13.81 1.25 2.05
N LYS A 58 13.39 0.77 3.22
CA LYS A 58 11.99 0.37 3.46
C LYS A 58 11.06 1.58 3.46
N ILE A 59 11.46 2.71 4.05
CA ILE A 59 10.71 3.97 3.99
C ILE A 59 10.54 4.41 2.55
N GLU A 60 11.58 4.36 1.73
CA GLU A 60 11.50 4.70 0.30
C GLU A 60 10.51 3.80 -0.44
N LYS A 61 10.59 2.48 -0.25
CA LYS A 61 9.62 1.54 -0.85
C LYS A 61 8.18 1.82 -0.42
N ILE A 62 7.96 2.13 0.85
CA ILE A 62 6.63 2.48 1.38
C ILE A 62 6.13 3.78 0.74
N LYS A 63 6.99 4.81 0.64
CA LYS A 63 6.64 6.06 -0.04
C LYS A 63 6.27 5.82 -1.49
N SER A 64 7.08 5.05 -2.24
CA SER A 64 6.76 4.70 -3.63
C SER A 64 5.45 3.91 -3.74
N ALA A 65 5.13 3.02 -2.80
CA ALA A 65 3.85 2.32 -2.79
C ALA A 65 2.67 3.27 -2.54
N ILE A 66 2.83 4.24 -1.63
CA ILE A 66 1.84 5.29 -1.39
C ILE A 66 1.65 6.16 -2.64
N ASP A 67 2.73 6.52 -3.34
CA ASP A 67 2.67 7.30 -4.57
C ASP A 67 1.92 6.54 -5.69
N ILE A 68 2.10 5.22 -5.78
CA ILE A 68 1.33 4.38 -6.71
C ILE A 68 -0.16 4.42 -6.36
N ILE A 69 -0.51 4.29 -5.08
CA ILE A 69 -1.90 4.35 -4.61
C ILE A 69 -2.51 5.73 -4.89
N ASN A 70 -1.74 6.81 -4.73
CA ASN A 70 -2.23 8.17 -4.90
C ASN A 70 -2.13 8.71 -6.33
N ARG A 71 -1.72 7.87 -7.30
CA ARG A 71 -1.44 8.32 -8.67
C ARG A 71 -2.67 8.89 -9.38
N ASP A 72 -3.86 8.41 -9.01
CA ASP A 72 -5.16 8.80 -9.53
C ASP A 72 -6.02 9.48 -8.46
N LYS A 73 -5.39 9.93 -7.36
CA LYS A 73 -6.06 10.71 -6.32
C LYS A 73 -6.33 12.12 -6.85
N MET A 74 -7.54 12.60 -6.64
CA MET A 74 -7.98 13.96 -6.95
C MET A 74 -8.69 14.57 -5.75
N SER A 75 -8.71 15.91 -5.70
CA SER A 75 -9.63 16.62 -4.83
C SER A 75 -11.06 16.36 -5.30
N GLY A 76 -11.99 16.14 -4.37
CA GLY A 76 -13.41 16.00 -4.72
C GLY A 76 -13.97 17.20 -5.47
N ASP A 77 -13.48 18.40 -5.15
CA ASP A 77 -13.87 19.63 -5.84
C ASP A 77 -13.42 19.67 -7.31
N ASP A 78 -12.40 18.88 -7.67
CA ASP A 78 -11.89 18.75 -9.04
C ASP A 78 -12.55 17.57 -9.78
N VAL A 79 -13.40 16.76 -9.12
CA VAL A 79 -14.14 15.65 -9.74
C VAL A 79 -15.55 16.12 -10.07
N ASP A 80 -15.74 16.55 -11.30
CA ASP A 80 -17.03 17.01 -11.80
C ASP A 80 -17.82 15.93 -12.57
N ALA A 81 -19.01 16.31 -13.02
CA ALA A 81 -19.89 15.45 -13.81
C ALA A 81 -19.26 14.99 -15.14
N ASP A 82 -18.35 15.77 -15.72
CA ASP A 82 -17.69 15.43 -16.98
C ASP A 82 -16.68 14.30 -16.75
N ILE A 83 -15.87 14.37 -15.68
CA ILE A 83 -14.95 13.29 -15.30
C ILE A 83 -15.71 12.00 -14.97
N ILE A 84 -16.83 12.09 -14.24
CA ILE A 84 -17.65 10.92 -13.93
C ILE A 84 -18.22 10.32 -15.22
N SER A 85 -18.73 11.16 -16.13
CA SER A 85 -19.23 10.72 -17.44
C SER A 85 -18.15 10.00 -18.24
N ASP A 86 -16.93 10.55 -18.29
CA ASP A 86 -15.79 9.97 -18.98
C ASP A 86 -15.37 8.60 -18.44
N ILE A 87 -15.59 8.33 -17.14
CA ILE A 87 -15.32 7.01 -16.55
C ILE A 87 -16.46 6.05 -16.88
N VAL A 88 -17.72 6.47 -16.73
CA VAL A 88 -18.90 5.67 -17.05
C VAL A 88 -18.84 5.23 -18.52
N ASP A 89 -18.53 6.14 -19.44
CA ASP A 89 -18.51 5.89 -20.89
C ASP A 89 -17.44 4.88 -21.35
N ARG A 90 -16.51 4.46 -20.47
CA ARG A 90 -15.54 3.40 -20.77
C ARG A 90 -16.16 2.00 -20.81
N TYR A 91 -17.39 1.86 -20.32
CA TYR A 91 -18.07 0.59 -20.17
C TYR A 91 -19.36 0.52 -20.97
N GLU A 92 -19.68 -0.68 -21.45
CA GLU A 92 -20.98 -0.99 -22.02
C GLU A 92 -21.92 -1.49 -20.91
N TYR A 93 -23.06 -0.83 -20.77
CA TYR A 93 -24.09 -1.18 -19.80
C TYR A 93 -25.24 -1.92 -20.49
N HIS A 94 -26.03 -2.63 -19.68
CA HIS A 94 -27.21 -3.34 -20.18
C HIS A 94 -28.23 -2.40 -20.82
N ASP A 95 -28.47 -1.26 -20.17
CA ASP A 95 -29.35 -0.19 -20.65
C ASP A 95 -28.94 1.16 -20.02
N GLU A 96 -29.63 2.22 -20.42
CA GLU A 96 -29.42 3.58 -19.90
C GLU A 96 -29.74 3.74 -18.41
N GLN A 97 -30.61 2.90 -17.84
CA GLN A 97 -30.92 2.95 -16.41
C GLN A 97 -29.72 2.45 -15.58
N TYR A 98 -29.02 1.42 -16.04
CA TYR A 98 -27.80 0.93 -15.39
C TYR A 98 -26.65 1.92 -15.53
N LYS A 99 -26.53 2.55 -16.70
CA LYS A 99 -25.55 3.62 -16.93
C LYS A 99 -25.80 4.79 -15.98
N LYS A 100 -27.05 5.23 -15.86
CA LYS A 100 -27.44 6.29 -14.93
C LYS A 100 -27.20 5.91 -13.47
N ALA A 101 -27.53 4.69 -13.08
CA ALA A 101 -27.28 4.21 -11.72
C ALA A 101 -25.77 4.18 -11.38
N ALA A 102 -24.92 3.82 -12.33
CA ALA A 102 -23.47 3.89 -12.17
C ALA A 102 -22.99 5.33 -11.96
N PHE A 103 -23.46 6.26 -12.79
CA PHE A 103 -23.17 7.69 -12.65
C PHE A 103 -23.61 8.22 -11.28
N ASP A 104 -24.84 7.94 -10.87
CA ASP A 104 -25.39 8.40 -9.60
C ASP A 104 -24.61 7.82 -8.40
N GLU A 105 -24.25 6.53 -8.44
CA GLU A 105 -23.44 5.89 -7.37
C GLU A 105 -22.03 6.50 -7.30
N MET A 106 -21.38 6.75 -8.44
CA MET A 106 -20.08 7.42 -8.49
C MET A 106 -20.14 8.86 -7.97
N ASN A 107 -21.14 9.65 -8.39
CA ASN A 107 -21.30 11.02 -7.93
C ASN A 107 -21.50 11.11 -6.41
N ASN A 108 -22.21 10.13 -5.83
CA ASN A 108 -22.37 10.02 -4.37
C ASN A 108 -21.12 9.49 -3.64
N ALA A 109 -20.15 8.96 -4.38
CA ALA A 109 -18.86 8.47 -3.87
C ALA A 109 -17.72 9.49 -4.04
N VAL A 110 -18.01 10.69 -4.53
CA VAL A 110 -17.04 11.80 -4.55
C VAL A 110 -16.96 12.40 -3.14
N TYR A 111 -15.75 12.35 -2.58
CA TYR A 111 -15.39 12.93 -1.29
C TYR A 111 -14.20 13.88 -1.45
N ALA A 112 -13.82 14.59 -0.38
CA ALA A 112 -12.72 15.54 -0.39
C ALA A 112 -11.42 14.97 -1.01
N ASP A 113 -11.13 13.70 -0.71
CA ASP A 113 -10.11 12.91 -1.37
C ASP A 113 -10.78 11.77 -2.13
N THR A 114 -10.65 11.74 -3.46
CA THR A 114 -11.29 10.75 -4.32
C THR A 114 -10.27 10.06 -5.22
N TRP A 115 -10.32 8.73 -5.30
CA TRP A 115 -9.50 7.94 -6.22
C TRP A 115 -10.33 7.56 -7.44
N LEU A 116 -9.88 7.91 -8.63
CA LEU A 116 -10.63 7.61 -9.86
C LEU A 116 -10.77 6.11 -10.10
N SER A 117 -9.84 5.29 -9.60
CA SER A 117 -9.90 3.83 -9.66
C SER A 117 -11.01 3.23 -8.79
N ASP A 118 -11.39 3.89 -7.69
CA ASP A 118 -12.54 3.50 -6.88
C ASP A 118 -13.85 3.82 -7.63
N LEU A 119 -13.92 4.99 -8.29
CA LEU A 119 -15.06 5.34 -9.16
C LEU A 119 -15.16 4.40 -10.38
N ASP A 120 -14.04 4.06 -11.01
CA ASP A 120 -13.96 3.08 -12.10
C ASP A 120 -14.46 1.70 -11.65
N SER A 121 -14.14 1.29 -10.42
CA SER A 121 -14.63 0.04 -9.83
C SER A 121 -16.16 0.01 -9.70
N ILE A 122 -16.79 1.14 -9.36
CA ILE A 122 -18.26 1.29 -9.34
C ILE A 122 -18.83 1.16 -10.76
N ALA A 123 -18.28 1.88 -11.75
CA ALA A 123 -18.70 1.77 -13.14
C ALA A 123 -18.59 0.33 -13.68
N ARG A 124 -17.48 -0.33 -13.39
CA ARG A 124 -17.20 -1.72 -13.77
C ARG A 124 -18.12 -2.73 -13.09
N LYS A 125 -18.54 -2.47 -11.85
CA LYS A 125 -19.54 -3.29 -11.15
C LYS A 125 -20.86 -3.24 -11.90
N TRP A 126 -21.39 -2.05 -12.18
CA TRP A 126 -22.68 -1.87 -12.87
C TRP A 126 -22.72 -2.46 -14.27
N SER A 127 -21.63 -2.34 -15.05
CA SER A 127 -21.53 -2.93 -16.39
C SER A 127 -21.54 -4.47 -16.42
N LYS A 128 -21.42 -5.13 -15.26
CA LYS A 128 -21.42 -6.59 -15.14
C LYS A 128 -22.70 -7.18 -14.56
N ILE A 129 -23.61 -6.38 -14.01
CA ILE A 129 -24.74 -6.89 -13.21
C ILE A 129 -25.67 -7.84 -13.99
N ASN A 130 -25.72 -7.79 -15.34
CA ASN A 130 -26.55 -8.67 -16.17
C ASN A 130 -25.78 -9.49 -17.23
N LYS A 131 -24.49 -9.81 -17.03
CA LYS A 131 -23.73 -10.67 -17.97
C LYS A 131 -23.89 -12.18 -17.72
N ASN A 132 -24.96 -12.62 -17.04
CA ASN A 132 -25.30 -14.03 -16.83
C ASN A 132 -26.57 -14.42 -17.58
#